data_AF-W2SK80-F1
#
_entry.id   AF-W2SK80-F1
#
_cell.length_a   1.000
_cell.length_b   1.000
_cell.length_c   1.000
_cell.angle_alpha   90.00
_cell.angle_beta   90.00
_cell.angle_gamma   90.00
#
_symmetry.space_group_name_H-M   'P 1'
#
loop_
_entity.id
_entity.type
_entity.pdbx_description
1 polymer ?
#
loop_
_entity_poly.entity_id
_entity_poly.type
_entity_poly.pdbx_seq_one_letter_code
_entity_poly.pdbx_strand_id
1 'polypeptide(L)'
;MLLLDQFDEHKKSINYDQEPTNYLDAYLHEIHRRGKEGIQEGFIEKQCIAAIYDLYSAGLETIVITLRFCFLFILNYPHIQRKIHQEIDDVIGQERASYKLPKGTRVIPQFPSVHMDESIYPRAELVVPERHLKDGQFIKDDRITGFSVGKRACLGESLARMEFTSSQLL
;
A
#
# COMPACT_ATOMS: atom_id res chain seq x y z
N MET A 1 -6.72 -6.17 23.48
CA MET A 1 -7.20 -7.38 24.19
C MET A 1 -7.85 -8.35 23.19
N LEU A 2 -8.80 -7.90 22.37
CA LEU A 2 -9.54 -8.73 21.40
C LEU A 2 -8.71 -9.67 20.47
N LEU A 3 -7.59 -9.21 19.90
CA LEU A 3 -6.81 -10.02 18.93
C LEU A 3 -6.15 -11.26 19.57
N LEU A 4 -5.67 -11.13 20.82
CA LEU A 4 -5.03 -12.25 21.51
C LEU A 4 -6.06 -13.31 21.90
N ASP A 5 -7.23 -12.87 22.34
CA ASP A 5 -8.34 -13.76 22.69
C ASP A 5 -8.79 -14.56 21.45
N GLN A 6 -8.96 -13.90 20.31
CA GLN A 6 -9.29 -14.55 19.03
C GLN A 6 -8.21 -15.53 18.57
N PHE A 7 -6.93 -15.17 18.74
CA PHE A 7 -5.81 -16.04 18.40
C PHE A 7 -5.83 -17.33 19.24
N ASP A 8 -6.01 -17.19 20.55
CA ASP A 8 -6.03 -18.32 21.49
C ASP A 8 -7.25 -19.23 21.29
N GLU A 9 -8.41 -18.65 20.94
CA GLU A 9 -9.61 -19.42 20.57
C GLU A 9 -9.38 -20.22 19.29
N HIS A 10 -8.84 -19.58 18.25
CA HIS A 10 -8.58 -20.21 16.95
C HIS A 10 -7.55 -21.35 17.05
N LYS A 11 -6.53 -21.18 17.89
CA LYS A 11 -5.53 -22.22 18.15
C LYS A 11 -6.11 -23.48 18.79
N LYS A 12 -7.23 -23.37 19.53
CA LYS A 12 -7.89 -24.54 20.15
C LYS A 12 -8.71 -25.36 19.16
N SER A 13 -9.18 -24.74 18.08
CA SER A 13 -10.07 -25.37 17.10
C SER A 13 -9.36 -25.81 15.81
N ILE A 14 -8.09 -25.47 15.63
CA ILE A 14 -7.36 -25.74 14.39
C ILE A 14 -7.20 -27.24 14.12
N ASN A 15 -7.43 -27.63 12.85
CA ASN A 15 -7.24 -28.98 12.37
C ASN A 15 -6.07 -29.03 11.37
N TYR A 16 -4.94 -29.59 11.81
CA TYR A 16 -3.72 -29.66 11.01
C TYR A 16 -3.77 -30.64 9.82
N ASP A 17 -4.81 -31.47 9.72
CA ASP A 17 -4.99 -32.43 8.63
C ASP A 17 -5.82 -31.85 7.46
N GLN A 18 -6.33 -30.62 7.60
CA GLN A 18 -7.07 -29.90 6.55
C GLN A 18 -6.21 -28.81 5.90
N GLU A 19 -6.61 -28.37 4.71
CA GLU A 19 -5.98 -27.22 4.06
C GLU A 19 -6.28 -25.93 4.86
N PRO A 20 -5.29 -25.04 5.05
CA PRO A 20 -5.48 -23.81 5.79
C PRO A 20 -6.46 -22.88 5.06
N THR A 21 -7.43 -22.33 5.80
CA THR A 21 -8.50 -21.51 5.20
C THR A 21 -8.22 -20.01 5.26
N ASN A 22 -7.27 -19.60 6.07
CA ASN A 22 -6.91 -18.20 6.29
C ASN A 22 -5.42 -18.08 6.66
N TYR A 23 -4.95 -16.84 6.80
CA TYR A 23 -3.54 -16.55 7.09
C TYR A 23 -3.07 -17.13 8.44
N LEU A 24 -3.92 -17.08 9.48
CA LEU A 24 -3.59 -17.62 10.80
C LEU A 24 -3.45 -19.15 10.74
N ASP A 25 -4.37 -19.84 10.07
CA ASP A 25 -4.24 -21.28 9.80
C ASP A 25 -2.92 -21.60 9.11
N ALA A 26 -2.64 -20.92 7.98
CA ALA A 26 -1.44 -21.19 7.20
C ALA A 26 -0.15 -21.01 8.03
N TYR A 27 -0.09 -19.99 8.88
CA TYR A 27 1.07 -19.72 9.73
C TYR A 27 1.23 -20.81 10.82
N LEU A 28 0.12 -21.23 11.45
CA LEU A 28 0.15 -22.29 12.47
C LEU A 28 0.49 -23.65 11.86
N HIS A 29 -0.01 -23.95 10.64
CA HIS A 29 0.38 -25.15 9.89
C HIS A 29 1.88 -25.17 9.60
N GLU A 30 2.47 -24.04 9.23
CA GLU A 30 3.91 -23.95 8.99
C GLU A 30 4.74 -24.17 10.26
N ILE A 31 4.30 -23.63 11.41
CA ILE A 31 4.91 -23.92 12.73
C ILE A 31 4.85 -25.42 13.02
N HIS A 32 3.67 -26.04 12.85
CA HIS A 32 3.46 -27.46 13.12
C HIS A 32 4.29 -28.37 12.21
N ARG A 33 4.33 -28.06 10.90
CA ARG A 33 5.12 -28.78 9.90
C ARG A 33 6.61 -28.74 10.24
N ARG A 34 7.15 -27.56 10.56
CA ARG A 34 8.57 -27.39 10.95
C ARG A 34 8.90 -28.09 12.26
N GLY A 35 7.97 -28.07 13.22
CA GLY A 35 8.10 -28.81 14.47
C GLY A 35 8.28 -30.31 14.25
N LYS A 36 7.53 -30.91 13.31
CA LYS A 36 7.71 -32.32 12.90
C LYS A 36 9.07 -32.59 12.25
N GLU A 37 9.64 -31.60 11.57
CA GLU A 37 10.97 -31.67 10.93
C GLU A 37 12.12 -31.35 11.90
N GLY A 38 11.83 -31.04 13.17
CA GLY A 38 12.83 -30.68 14.18
C GLY A 38 13.39 -29.26 14.02
N ILE A 39 12.78 -28.42 13.18
CA ILE A 39 13.20 -27.04 12.92
C ILE A 39 12.41 -26.10 13.84
N GLN A 40 13.09 -25.40 14.74
CA GLN A 40 12.47 -24.45 15.68
C GLN A 40 12.70 -22.98 15.31
N GLU A 41 13.48 -22.71 14.25
CA GLU A 41 13.85 -21.36 13.85
C GLU A 41 12.88 -20.74 12.82
N GLY A 42 12.65 -19.43 12.95
CA GLY A 42 12.06 -18.58 11.93
C GLY A 42 10.56 -18.27 12.07
N PHE A 43 9.77 -19.11 12.74
CA PHE A 43 8.33 -18.90 12.93
C PHE A 43 7.96 -19.06 14.39
N ILE A 44 7.48 -17.98 15.01
CA ILE A 44 6.94 -18.02 16.38
C ILE A 44 5.59 -17.31 16.46
N GLU A 45 4.75 -17.72 17.40
CA GLU A 45 3.37 -17.19 17.55
C GLU A 45 3.34 -15.66 17.72
N LYS A 46 4.32 -15.09 18.44
CA LYS A 46 4.45 -13.62 18.58
C LYS A 46 4.66 -12.91 17.25
N GLN A 47 5.40 -13.51 16.32
CA GLN A 47 5.59 -12.96 14.98
C GLN A 47 4.30 -13.07 14.15
N CYS A 48 3.54 -14.16 14.32
CA CYS A 48 2.23 -14.30 13.70
C CYS A 48 1.28 -13.17 14.11
N ILE A 49 1.17 -12.92 15.42
CA ILE A 49 0.31 -11.86 15.97
C ILE A 49 0.76 -10.49 15.47
N ALA A 50 2.07 -10.21 15.48
CA ALA A 50 2.62 -8.97 14.95
C ALA A 50 2.33 -8.81 13.45
N ALA A 51 2.49 -9.87 12.66
CA ALA A 51 2.20 -9.85 11.22
C ALA A 51 0.71 -9.63 10.92
N ILE A 52 -0.19 -10.24 11.69
CA ILE A 52 -1.65 -10.01 11.56
C ILE A 52 -1.97 -8.55 11.87
N TYR A 53 -1.38 -8.00 12.94
CA TYR A 53 -1.56 -6.60 13.30
C TYR A 53 -1.02 -5.65 12.21
N ASP A 54 0.18 -5.89 11.71
CA ASP A 54 0.78 -5.11 10.62
C ASP A 54 -0.08 -5.17 9.35
N LEU A 55 -0.58 -6.36 8.98
CA LEU A 55 -1.43 -6.54 7.81
C LEU A 55 -2.75 -5.78 7.95
N TYR A 56 -3.38 -5.86 9.13
CA TYR A 56 -4.62 -5.15 9.42
C TYR A 56 -4.43 -3.63 9.41
N SER A 57 -3.42 -3.12 10.12
CA SER A 57 -3.15 -1.69 10.20
C SER A 57 -2.75 -1.11 8.83
N ALA A 58 -1.86 -1.77 8.09
CA ALA A 58 -1.41 -1.30 6.78
C ALA A 58 -2.54 -1.33 5.74
N GLY A 59 -3.38 -2.37 5.75
CA GLY A 59 -4.51 -2.52 4.82
C GLY A 59 -5.67 -1.58 5.13
N LEU A 60 -6.02 -1.40 6.40
CA LEU A 60 -7.20 -0.64 6.78
C LEU A 60 -7.03 0.86 6.58
N GLU A 61 -6.01 1.47 7.18
CA GLU A 61 -5.88 2.92 7.21
C GLU A 61 -5.72 3.49 5.80
N THR A 62 -4.89 2.86 4.97
CA THR A 62 -4.60 3.34 3.61
C THR A 62 -5.80 3.25 2.69
N ILE A 63 -6.55 2.15 2.71
CA ILE A 63 -7.77 1.97 1.90
C ILE A 63 -8.87 2.92 2.35
N VAL A 64 -9.15 3.02 3.65
CA VAL A 64 -10.20 3.91 4.18
C VAL A 64 -9.91 5.37 3.84
N ILE A 65 -8.66 5.82 4.01
CA ILE A 65 -8.24 7.17 3.65
C ILE A 65 -8.40 7.39 2.15
N THR A 66 -7.94 6.45 1.32
CA THR A 66 -8.01 6.58 -0.15
C THR A 66 -9.46 6.63 -0.63
N LEU A 67 -10.32 5.71 -0.19
CA LEU A 67 -11.75 5.73 -0.51
C LEU A 67 -12.41 7.03 -0.07
N ARG A 68 -12.10 7.53 1.14
CA ARG A 68 -12.62 8.81 1.63
C ARG A 68 -12.19 9.97 0.71
N PHE A 69 -10.94 10.02 0.29
CA PHE A 69 -10.49 11.02 -0.68
C PHE A 69 -11.22 10.84 -2.02
N CYS A 70 -11.35 9.62 -2.56
CA CYS A 70 -12.09 9.34 -3.79
C CYS A 70 -13.53 9.89 -3.71
N PHE A 71 -14.27 9.59 -2.64
CA PHE A 71 -15.62 10.11 -2.44
C PHE A 71 -15.64 11.63 -2.28
N LEU A 72 -14.73 12.21 -1.49
CA LEU A 72 -14.64 13.66 -1.33
C LEU A 72 -14.34 14.37 -2.67
N PHE A 73 -13.48 13.80 -3.50
CA PHE A 73 -13.15 14.34 -4.82
C PHE A 73 -14.35 14.29 -5.76
N ILE A 74 -15.04 13.14 -5.82
CA ILE A 74 -16.27 12.97 -6.62
C ILE A 74 -17.34 13.99 -6.20
N LEU A 75 -17.44 14.30 -4.90
CA LEU A 75 -18.47 15.19 -4.35
C LEU A 75 -18.14 16.70 -4.42
N ASN A 76 -16.86 17.11 -4.38
CA ASN A 76 -16.49 18.52 -4.14
C ASN A 76 -15.88 19.27 -5.33
N TYR A 77 -15.58 18.62 -6.46
CA TYR A 77 -14.89 19.29 -7.59
C TYR A 77 -15.69 19.39 -8.89
N PRO A 78 -16.77 20.18 -8.97
CA PRO A 78 -17.33 20.55 -10.27
C PRO A 78 -16.80 21.87 -10.86
N HIS A 79 -16.14 22.80 -10.12
CA HIS A 79 -15.69 24.09 -10.71
C HIS A 79 -14.47 24.80 -10.06
N ILE A 80 -13.83 24.22 -9.04
CA ILE A 80 -12.86 24.92 -8.17
C ILE A 80 -11.42 24.66 -8.64
N GLN A 81 -11.05 25.23 -9.79
CA GLN A 81 -9.70 25.08 -10.36
C GLN A 81 -9.00 26.42 -10.63
N ARG A 82 -9.70 27.56 -10.53
CA ARG A 82 -9.25 28.82 -11.14
C ARG A 82 -8.32 29.70 -10.31
N LYS A 83 -7.95 29.37 -9.06
CA LYS A 83 -7.43 30.39 -8.14
C LYS A 83 -6.05 30.15 -7.52
N ILE A 84 -5.28 29.15 -7.96
CA ILE A 84 -4.05 28.77 -7.25
C ILE A 84 -2.79 28.79 -8.15
N HIS A 85 -2.94 28.93 -9.47
CA HIS A 85 -1.85 29.05 -10.47
C HIS A 85 -1.08 30.40 -10.47
N GLN A 86 -0.74 30.97 -9.32
CA GLN A 86 -0.07 32.28 -9.33
C GLN A 86 1.22 32.41 -8.52
N GLU A 87 1.68 31.42 -7.77
CA GLU A 87 2.80 31.69 -6.83
C GLU A 87 3.96 30.69 -6.73
N ILE A 88 4.04 29.61 -7.52
CA ILE A 88 5.10 28.60 -7.26
C ILE A 88 5.82 28.18 -8.54
N ASP A 89 6.49 29.14 -9.19
CA ASP A 89 7.36 28.89 -10.36
C ASP A 89 8.84 29.25 -10.13
N ASP A 90 9.24 29.76 -8.96
CA ASP A 90 10.52 30.48 -8.89
C ASP A 90 11.77 29.68 -8.47
N VAL A 91 11.70 28.42 -8.05
CA VAL A 91 12.95 27.72 -7.69
C VAL A 91 12.88 26.19 -7.84
N ILE A 92 13.61 25.66 -8.83
CA ILE A 92 14.79 24.76 -8.66
C ILE A 92 15.07 24.01 -9.98
N GLY A 93 16.29 24.16 -10.50
CA GLY A 93 16.86 23.37 -11.61
C GLY A 93 17.54 22.07 -11.15
N GLN A 94 17.74 21.12 -12.08
CA GLN A 94 18.28 19.78 -11.80
C GLN A 94 19.76 19.62 -12.18
N GLU A 95 20.62 19.32 -11.20
CA GLU A 95 21.81 18.48 -11.40
C GLU A 95 21.72 17.25 -10.49
N ARG A 96 21.87 16.04 -11.06
CA ARG A 96 21.89 14.78 -10.30
C ARG A 96 23.30 14.52 -9.77
N ALA A 97 23.53 14.81 -8.50
CA ALA A 97 24.76 14.43 -7.82
C ALA A 97 24.79 12.94 -7.42
N SER A 98 25.88 12.25 -7.71
CA SER A 98 26.12 10.88 -7.25
C SER A 98 26.61 10.88 -5.81
N TYR A 99 25.75 10.52 -4.86
CA TYR A 99 26.12 10.42 -3.44
C TYR A 99 26.47 8.97 -3.06
N LYS A 100 27.57 8.78 -2.33
CA LYS A 100 27.86 7.52 -1.64
C LYS A 100 27.17 7.54 -0.28
N LEU A 101 26.17 6.68 -0.09
CA LEU A 101 25.47 6.54 1.18
C LEU A 101 26.16 5.48 2.06
N PRO A 102 26.58 5.84 3.29
CA PRO A 102 27.07 4.85 4.25
C PRO A 102 26.05 3.73 4.54
N LYS A 103 26.53 2.56 4.95
CA LYS A 103 25.66 1.46 5.38
C LYS A 103 24.84 1.90 6.60
N GLY A 104 23.53 1.64 6.57
CA GLY A 104 22.61 2.02 7.65
C GLY A 104 22.02 3.42 7.53
N THR A 105 22.38 4.19 6.49
CA THR A 105 21.73 5.46 6.20
C THR A 105 20.24 5.27 5.95
N ARG A 106 19.42 6.00 6.69
CA ARG A 106 17.98 6.05 6.47
C ARG A 106 17.70 6.77 5.15
N VAL A 107 17.10 6.05 4.21
CA VAL A 107 16.59 6.63 2.97
C VAL A 107 15.08 6.72 3.10
N ILE A 108 14.56 7.95 2.97
CA ILE A 108 13.12 8.20 2.98
C ILE A 108 12.71 8.50 1.54
N PRO A 109 12.00 7.58 0.86
CA PRO A 109 11.52 7.85 -0.49
C PRO A 109 10.45 8.94 -0.44
N GLN A 110 10.65 9.99 -1.24
CA GLN A 110 9.70 11.10 -1.37
C GLN A 110 8.86 10.88 -2.63
N PHE A 111 7.91 9.94 -2.55
CA PHE A 111 6.98 9.68 -3.65
C PHE A 111 6.14 10.91 -4.07
N PRO A 112 5.66 11.77 -3.13
CA PRO A 112 4.93 12.96 -3.51
C PRO A 112 5.73 13.90 -4.42
N SER A 113 7.06 13.94 -4.30
CA SER A 113 7.89 14.80 -5.16
C SER A 113 7.83 14.44 -6.63
N VAL A 114 7.57 13.17 -6.97
CA VAL A 114 7.36 12.75 -8.38
C VAL A 114 5.89 12.92 -8.76
N HIS A 115 4.96 12.58 -7.87
CA HIS A 115 3.51 12.63 -8.15
C HIS A 115 2.98 14.07 -8.24
N MET A 116 3.68 15.03 -7.65
CA MET A 116 3.34 16.45 -7.62
C MET A 116 4.28 17.32 -8.47
N ASP A 117 5.15 16.72 -9.29
CA ASP A 117 6.05 17.46 -10.18
C ASP A 117 5.26 18.01 -11.38
N GLU A 118 5.04 19.32 -11.42
CA GLU A 118 4.28 19.97 -12.49
C GLU A 118 4.94 19.86 -13.87
N SER A 119 6.26 19.64 -13.95
CA SER A 119 6.96 19.40 -15.21
C SER A 119 6.62 18.03 -15.81
N ILE A 120 6.18 17.08 -14.97
CA ILE A 120 5.76 15.72 -15.35
C ILE A 120 4.24 15.65 -15.49
N TYR A 121 3.54 16.24 -14.53
CA TYR A 121 2.08 16.23 -14.40
C TYR A 121 1.56 17.66 -14.36
N PRO A 122 1.29 18.31 -15.51
CA PRO A 122 0.73 19.66 -15.51
C PRO A 122 -0.57 19.71 -14.67
N ARG A 123 -0.61 20.66 -13.72
CA ARG A 123 -1.66 20.77 -12.69
C ARG A 123 -1.67 19.54 -11.76
N ALA A 124 -0.51 19.23 -11.17
CA ALA A 124 -0.25 17.98 -10.44
C ALA A 124 -1.09 17.84 -9.18
N GLU A 125 -1.44 18.97 -8.56
CA GLU A 125 -2.31 19.11 -7.40
C GLU A 125 -3.76 18.74 -7.65
N LEU A 126 -4.12 18.52 -8.92
CA LEU A 126 -5.46 18.22 -9.34
C LEU A 126 -5.60 16.77 -9.80
N VAL A 127 -6.76 16.22 -9.47
CA VAL A 127 -7.22 14.96 -10.02
C VAL A 127 -7.72 15.22 -11.44
N VAL A 128 -6.91 14.86 -12.43
CA VAL A 128 -7.24 14.96 -13.86
C VAL A 128 -7.21 13.55 -14.46
N PRO A 129 -8.33 12.80 -14.42
CA PRO A 129 -8.37 11.41 -14.88
C PRO A 129 -7.87 11.23 -16.33
N GLU A 130 -8.12 12.22 -17.18
CA GLU A 130 -7.76 12.21 -18.60
C GLU A 130 -6.24 12.11 -18.82
N ARG A 131 -5.41 12.49 -17.85
CA ARG A 131 -3.94 12.36 -17.97
C ARG A 131 -3.47 10.90 -18.01
N HIS A 132 -4.34 9.96 -17.60
CA HIS A 132 -4.10 8.54 -17.66
C HIS A 132 -4.84 7.87 -18.83
N LEU A 133 -5.38 8.66 -19.77
CA LEU A 133 -6.07 8.17 -20.95
C LEU A 133 -5.35 8.61 -22.23
N LYS A 134 -5.27 7.71 -23.20
CA LYS A 134 -4.88 8.01 -24.58
C LYS A 134 -5.92 7.38 -25.51
N ASP A 135 -6.56 8.20 -26.34
CA ASP A 135 -7.64 7.77 -27.24
C ASP A 135 -8.79 7.03 -26.50
N GLY A 136 -9.10 7.50 -25.27
CA GLY A 136 -10.12 6.89 -24.40
C GLY A 136 -9.71 5.59 -23.71
N GLN A 137 -8.48 5.11 -23.93
CA GLN A 137 -7.94 3.91 -23.29
C GLN A 137 -6.97 4.25 -22.16
N PHE A 138 -7.02 3.49 -21.07
CA PHE A 138 -6.10 3.66 -19.96
C PHE A 138 -4.65 3.41 -20.40
N ILE A 139 -3.77 4.36 -20.10
CA ILE A 139 -2.33 4.21 -20.25
C ILE A 139 -1.69 4.12 -18.87
N LYS A 140 -0.90 3.06 -18.68
CA LYS A 140 -0.11 2.89 -17.47
C LYS A 140 1.06 3.88 -17.48
N ASP A 141 1.24 4.59 -16.37
CA ASP A 141 2.40 5.43 -16.12
C ASP A 141 3.25 4.81 -15.00
N ASP A 142 4.43 4.30 -15.34
CA ASP A 142 5.33 3.63 -14.39
C ASP A 142 5.96 4.58 -13.35
N ARG A 143 5.79 5.91 -13.52
CA ARG A 143 6.20 6.92 -12.52
C ARG A 143 5.20 7.03 -11.36
N ILE A 144 3.99 6.48 -11.52
CA ILE A 144 2.97 6.44 -10.47
C ILE A 144 3.24 5.24 -9.57
N THR A 145 3.99 5.51 -8.51
CA THR A 145 4.45 4.52 -7.52
C THR A 145 3.64 4.59 -6.23
N GLY A 146 2.31 4.64 -6.32
CA GLY A 146 1.40 4.70 -5.16
C GLY A 146 1.54 3.49 -4.22
N PHE A 147 2.05 2.38 -4.73
CA PHE A 147 2.35 1.15 -3.98
C PHE A 147 3.86 0.95 -3.73
N SER A 148 4.67 2.02 -3.80
CA SER A 148 6.14 1.96 -3.73
C SER A 148 6.75 1.15 -4.89
N VAL A 149 8.05 0.84 -4.84
CA VAL A 149 8.80 0.08 -5.86
C VAL A 149 9.86 -0.84 -5.22
N GLY A 150 10.27 -1.86 -5.98
CA GLY A 150 11.37 -2.76 -5.62
C GLY A 150 11.03 -3.75 -4.52
N LYS A 151 12.04 -4.21 -3.77
CA LYS A 151 11.92 -5.28 -2.75
C LYS A 151 10.97 -4.96 -1.57
N ARG A 152 10.57 -3.70 -1.44
CA ARG A 152 9.66 -3.20 -0.40
C ARG A 152 8.40 -2.55 -1.02
N ALA A 153 8.07 -2.91 -2.26
CA ALA A 153 6.77 -2.58 -2.83
C ALA A 153 5.65 -3.19 -1.97
N CYS A 154 4.46 -2.59 -2.04
CA CYS A 154 3.32 -2.97 -1.23
C CYS A 154 2.95 -4.43 -1.48
N LEU A 155 3.00 -5.26 -0.43
CA LEU A 155 2.57 -6.65 -0.49
C LEU A 155 1.06 -6.76 -0.81
N GLY A 156 0.26 -5.78 -0.38
CA GLY A 156 -1.18 -5.73 -0.54
C GLY A 156 -1.68 -5.05 -1.82
N GLU A 157 -0.82 -4.68 -2.76
CA GLU A 157 -1.22 -3.92 -3.97
C GLU A 157 -2.36 -4.61 -4.72
N SER A 158 -2.25 -5.92 -4.97
CA SER A 158 -3.27 -6.67 -5.70
C SER A 158 -4.63 -6.64 -5.00
N LEU A 159 -4.63 -6.83 -3.67
CA LEU A 159 -5.86 -6.81 -2.88
C LEU A 159 -6.49 -5.41 -2.85
N ALA A 160 -5.68 -4.38 -2.59
CA ALA A 160 -6.15 -3.00 -2.60
C ALA A 160 -6.78 -2.63 -3.94
N ARG A 161 -6.15 -2.99 -5.07
CA ARG A 161 -6.72 -2.77 -6.41
C ARG A 161 -8.07 -3.47 -6.58
N MET A 162 -8.18 -4.73 -6.17
CA MET A 162 -9.45 -5.47 -6.22
C MET A 162 -10.53 -4.75 -5.42
N GLU A 163 -10.22 -4.27 -4.22
CA GLU A 163 -11.16 -3.52 -3.39
C GLU A 163 -11.64 -2.24 -4.08
N PHE A 164 -10.75 -1.48 -4.74
CA PHE A 164 -11.15 -0.27 -5.48
C PHE A 164 -11.96 -0.55 -6.74
N THR A 165 -11.72 -1.68 -7.41
CA THR A 165 -12.39 -2.02 -8.68
C THR A 165 -13.60 -2.94 -8.50
N SER A 166 -13.87 -3.40 -7.27
CA SER A 166 -14.99 -4.29 -7.00
C SER A 166 -16.29 -3.57 -7.32
N SER A 167 -17.10 -4.19 -8.19
CA SER A 167 -18.40 -3.67 -8.64
C SER A 167 -19.47 -3.58 -7.54
N GLN A 168 -19.08 -3.72 -6.27
CA GLN A 168 -19.95 -3.59 -5.11
C GLN A 168 -19.84 -2.19 -4.46
N LEU A 169 -18.91 -1.34 -4.91
CA LEU A 169 -18.75 0.05 -4.44
C LEU A 169 -19.40 1.11 -5.36
N LEU A 170 -20.04 0.67 -6.46
CA LEU A 170 -20.87 1.46 -7.38
C LEU A 170 -22.20 0.75 -7.60
#